data_AF-A0A5S3NAM5-F1
#
_entry.id   AF-A0A5S3NAM5-F1
#
_cell.length_a   1.000
_cell.length_b   1.000
_cell.length_c   1.000
_cell.angle_alpha   90.00
_cell.angle_beta   90.00
_cell.angle_gamma   90.00
#
_symmetry.space_group_name_H-M   'P 1'
#
loop_
_entity.id
_entity.type
_entity.pdbx_description
1 polymer ?
#
loop_
_entity_poly.entity_id
_entity_poly.type
_entity_poly.pdbx_seq_one_letter_code
_entity_poly.pdbx_strand_id
1 'polypeptide(L)'
;MSRIISGFSKLSKEEKINWVAKNYFNNNSNATTIIKQYWNENEKLQQLHDDFIENTISNFYLPMGVAPNFVINDREYAIPMVIEESSVVAAASLVAKFWSTRGGFKATVLGTTKIGQVHFMFSGDKKNLETYFNKNKTELYAATASITKNMEKRGGGILDIQLVDKTNKLANYYQLHITFETKDSMGANFINSCLEAIAAKLRNNEIEIVMSILSNYVPECLVRAEVSCKIEDLGGENPQKFAEKFYQAVKIAEIEPYRAVTHNKGIMNGVDAVVLATANDFRAVEAGVHAYASRSGNYTSLSHCTIDNGIFKFWIDLPLALGTVGGLTALHPLAKLSLEMLQKPSAKELMQIIATAGLAQNFAALRALTTKGIQHGHMKMHLQNILNQLGATTAEKEQIETYFEGKTVAHAAVVSKFEELRKENTNWVDFLNCKELKNTLSNLKVDAIPVFGKMNGQQMVEHLAFLMKVSNGKIHADFFVEDEKSARRKAFLDTDGELQVGFKAPMLSEEPIPAKFTTLEESINDLLKQIEDFHEHFKTAKHENHPFFGELDYEYWQKFHVKHFTYHFKQFELI
;
A
#
# COMPACT_ATOMS: atom_id res chain seq x y z
N MET A 1 8.74 -23.84 -26.47
CA MET A 1 9.72 -22.92 -27.09
C MET A 1 10.46 -22.18 -25.99
N SER A 2 11.73 -21.85 -26.21
CA SER A 2 12.50 -21.02 -25.28
C SER A 2 11.82 -19.65 -25.11
N ARG A 3 11.68 -19.19 -23.87
CA ARG A 3 11.20 -17.83 -23.53
C ARG A 3 12.32 -16.77 -23.58
N ILE A 4 13.51 -17.16 -24.02
CA ILE A 4 14.67 -16.27 -24.17
C ILE A 4 14.58 -15.57 -25.53
N ILE A 5 14.60 -14.23 -25.51
CA ILE A 5 14.52 -13.39 -26.71
C ILE A 5 15.78 -12.54 -26.88
N SER A 6 16.31 -12.51 -28.09
CA SER A 6 17.35 -11.56 -28.53
C SER A 6 16.71 -10.39 -29.27
N GLY A 7 17.17 -9.17 -29.00
CA GLY A 7 16.72 -7.98 -29.73
C GLY A 7 15.37 -7.40 -29.28
N PHE A 8 14.91 -7.71 -28.06
CA PHE A 8 13.66 -7.17 -27.51
C PHE A 8 13.57 -5.64 -27.56
N SER A 9 14.71 -4.94 -27.38
CA SER A 9 14.76 -3.47 -27.46
C SER A 9 14.41 -2.91 -28.82
N LYS A 10 14.60 -3.68 -29.90
CA LYS A 10 14.29 -3.29 -31.28
C LYS A 10 12.80 -3.42 -31.62
N LEU A 11 12.03 -4.14 -30.80
CA LEU A 11 10.60 -4.28 -30.97
C LEU A 11 9.89 -2.95 -30.70
N SER A 12 8.83 -2.69 -31.47
CA SER A 12 7.86 -1.64 -31.15
C SER A 12 7.19 -1.92 -29.81
N LYS A 13 6.55 -0.90 -29.22
CA LYS A 13 5.86 -1.03 -27.93
C LYS A 13 4.75 -2.09 -27.96
N GLU A 14 3.97 -2.13 -29.04
CA GLU A 14 2.94 -3.14 -29.25
C GLU A 14 3.53 -4.55 -29.39
N GLU A 15 4.62 -4.71 -30.14
CA GLU A 15 5.31 -6.00 -30.26
C GLU A 15 5.88 -6.48 -28.93
N LYS A 16 6.41 -5.57 -28.10
CA LYS A 16 6.85 -5.87 -26.73
C LYS A 16 5.68 -6.40 -25.89
N ILE A 17 4.52 -5.73 -25.93
CA ILE A 17 3.32 -6.17 -25.21
C ILE A 17 2.85 -7.53 -25.69
N ASN A 18 2.72 -7.71 -27.00
CA ASN A 18 2.28 -8.97 -27.60
C ASN A 18 3.21 -10.11 -27.24
N TRP A 19 4.52 -9.86 -27.24
CA TRP A 19 5.50 -10.85 -26.81
C TRP A 19 5.32 -11.22 -25.33
N VAL A 20 5.14 -10.25 -24.44
CA VAL A 20 4.90 -10.51 -23.01
C VAL A 20 3.58 -11.28 -22.81
N ALA A 21 2.49 -10.84 -23.45
CA ALA A 21 1.19 -11.48 -23.38
C ALA A 21 1.22 -12.94 -23.84
N LYS A 22 1.88 -13.21 -24.97
CA LYS A 22 2.02 -14.56 -25.52
C LYS A 22 2.83 -15.49 -24.63
N ASN A 23 3.94 -15.01 -24.07
CA ASN A 23 4.90 -15.87 -23.38
C ASN A 23 4.62 -16.04 -21.89
N TYR A 24 3.98 -15.06 -21.24
CA TYR A 24 3.77 -15.05 -19.78
C TYR A 24 2.31 -15.02 -19.36
N PHE A 25 1.39 -14.68 -20.27
CA PHE A 25 -0.05 -14.58 -19.97
C PHE A 25 -0.92 -15.48 -20.85
N ASN A 26 -0.34 -16.42 -21.61
CA ASN A 26 -1.07 -17.33 -22.51
C ASN A 26 -2.03 -16.60 -23.48
N ASN A 27 -1.63 -15.42 -23.96
CA ASN A 27 -2.48 -14.51 -24.76
C ASN A 27 -3.78 -14.06 -24.06
N ASN A 28 -3.79 -13.97 -22.72
CA ASN A 28 -4.91 -13.40 -21.99
C ASN A 28 -5.10 -11.92 -22.37
N SER A 29 -6.21 -11.61 -23.03
CA SER A 29 -6.57 -10.26 -23.46
C SER A 29 -6.74 -9.28 -22.31
N ASN A 30 -7.09 -9.76 -21.11
CA ASN A 30 -7.18 -8.90 -19.93
C ASN A 30 -5.81 -8.32 -19.55
N ALA A 31 -4.73 -9.08 -19.71
CA ALA A 31 -3.38 -8.61 -19.38
C ALA A 31 -2.96 -7.46 -20.31
N THR A 32 -3.25 -7.56 -21.61
CA THR A 32 -2.94 -6.47 -22.56
C THR A 32 -3.81 -5.24 -22.30
N THR A 33 -5.09 -5.43 -21.96
CA THR A 33 -5.98 -4.33 -21.57
C THR A 33 -5.47 -3.59 -20.33
N ILE A 34 -5.08 -4.30 -19.27
CA ILE A 34 -4.53 -3.69 -18.04
C ILE A 34 -3.23 -2.92 -18.33
N ILE A 35 -2.34 -3.49 -19.15
CA ILE A 35 -1.09 -2.80 -19.55
C ILE A 35 -1.41 -1.47 -20.25
N LYS A 36 -2.39 -1.46 -21.15
CA LYS A 36 -2.76 -0.24 -21.90
C LYS A 36 -3.59 0.75 -21.09
N GLN A 37 -4.26 0.29 -20.03
CA GLN A 37 -5.10 1.14 -19.17
C GLN A 37 -4.35 2.32 -18.55
N TYR A 38 -3.05 2.17 -18.30
CA TYR A 38 -2.21 3.23 -17.70
C TYR A 38 -1.48 4.07 -18.75
N TRP A 39 -1.85 3.99 -20.02
CA TRP A 39 -1.29 4.88 -21.04
C TRP A 39 -1.97 6.24 -20.98
N ASN A 40 -1.20 7.29 -21.24
CA ASN A 40 -1.79 8.61 -21.43
C ASN A 40 -2.51 8.65 -22.77
N GLU A 41 -3.73 9.20 -22.79
CA GLU A 41 -4.48 9.45 -24.03
C GLU A 41 -3.74 10.42 -24.96
N ASN A 42 -2.98 11.36 -24.39
CA ASN A 42 -2.14 12.26 -25.16
C ASN A 42 -0.87 11.54 -25.64
N GLU A 43 -0.80 11.24 -26.94
CA GLU A 43 0.32 10.50 -27.56
C GLU A 43 1.69 11.18 -27.36
N LYS A 44 1.76 12.52 -27.44
CA LYS A 44 3.04 13.24 -27.22
C LYS A 44 3.51 13.12 -25.78
N LEU A 45 2.57 13.18 -24.82
CA LEU A 45 2.89 12.96 -23.42
C LEU A 45 3.30 11.51 -23.17
N GLN A 46 2.60 10.53 -23.77
CA GLN A 46 2.99 9.14 -23.65
C GLN A 46 4.38 8.87 -24.23
N GLN A 47 4.69 9.43 -25.41
CA GLN A 47 6.01 9.32 -26.03
C GLN A 47 7.09 9.92 -25.13
N LEU A 48 6.84 11.09 -24.52
CA LEU A 48 7.77 11.69 -23.57
C LEU A 48 8.08 10.73 -22.41
N HIS A 49 7.07 10.07 -21.85
CA HIS A 49 7.26 9.08 -20.78
C HIS A 49 7.99 7.82 -21.27
N ASP A 50 7.75 7.40 -22.52
CA ASP A 50 8.43 6.26 -23.14
C ASP A 50 9.93 6.55 -23.37
N ASP A 51 10.30 7.81 -23.57
CA ASP A 51 11.70 8.22 -23.76
C ASP A 51 12.48 8.34 -22.44
N PHE A 52 11.84 8.17 -21.27
CA PHE A 52 12.52 8.26 -19.97
C PHE A 52 13.41 7.05 -19.67
N ILE A 53 13.01 5.85 -20.12
CA ILE A 53 13.75 4.60 -19.94
C ILE A 53 13.54 3.67 -21.13
N GLU A 54 14.33 2.61 -21.25
CA GLU A 54 14.18 1.64 -22.33
C GLU A 54 13.05 0.63 -22.05
N ASN A 55 12.55 -0.02 -23.11
CA ASN A 55 11.61 -1.14 -23.03
C ASN A 55 10.30 -0.86 -22.29
N THR A 56 9.83 0.39 -22.29
CA THR A 56 8.54 0.72 -21.67
C THR A 56 7.40 -0.04 -22.36
N ILE A 57 6.48 -0.55 -21.53
CA ILE A 57 5.22 -1.15 -22.00
C ILE A 57 4.01 -0.46 -21.37
N SER A 58 4.19 0.26 -20.26
CA SER A 58 3.14 1.01 -19.56
C SER A 58 3.76 2.03 -18.61
N ASN A 59 2.92 2.89 -18.04
CA ASN A 59 3.28 3.75 -16.92
C ASN A 59 2.88 3.09 -15.61
N PHE A 60 3.62 3.36 -14.54
CA PHE A 60 3.27 2.98 -13.18
C PHE A 60 3.09 4.25 -12.34
N TYR A 61 1.89 4.45 -11.80
CA TYR A 61 1.57 5.66 -11.05
C TYR A 61 1.80 5.46 -9.55
N LEU A 62 2.45 6.44 -8.94
CA LEU A 62 2.46 6.65 -7.50
C LEU A 62 1.61 7.88 -7.18
N PRO A 63 0.80 7.86 -6.10
CA PRO A 63 0.01 9.02 -5.71
C PRO A 63 0.89 10.24 -5.42
N MET A 64 0.45 11.41 -5.89
CA MET A 64 1.05 12.70 -5.58
C MET A 64 0.14 13.46 -4.61
N GLY A 65 0.62 13.72 -3.40
CA GLY A 65 -0.01 14.56 -2.39
C GLY A 65 0.73 15.88 -2.20
N VAL A 66 0.14 16.76 -1.38
CA VAL A 66 0.72 18.04 -0.99
C VAL A 66 0.64 18.18 0.52
N ALA A 67 1.77 18.53 1.16
CA ALA A 67 1.86 18.80 2.58
C ALA A 67 1.99 20.32 2.83
N PRO A 68 0.91 21.01 3.26
CA PRO A 68 0.93 22.45 3.47
C PRO A 68 1.51 22.86 4.83
N ASN A 69 1.64 24.17 5.05
CA ASN A 69 1.99 24.84 6.31
C ASN A 69 3.47 24.75 6.72
N PHE A 70 4.38 24.40 5.81
CA PHE A 70 5.80 24.45 6.13
C PHE A 70 6.25 25.90 6.19
N VAL A 71 6.89 26.29 7.30
CA VAL A 71 7.57 27.59 7.45
C VAL A 71 9.05 27.28 7.57
N ILE A 72 9.84 27.54 6.53
CA ILE A 72 11.27 27.20 6.45
C ILE A 72 12.05 28.49 6.26
N ASN A 73 12.95 28.83 7.19
CA ASN A 73 13.69 30.10 7.16
C ASN A 73 12.75 31.31 6.92
N ASP A 74 11.62 31.31 7.65
CA ASP A 74 10.61 32.38 7.61
C ASP A 74 9.87 32.52 6.26
N ARG A 75 9.94 31.50 5.40
CA ARG A 75 9.17 31.41 4.14
C ARG A 75 8.18 30.25 4.18
N GLU A 76 6.99 30.49 3.65
CA GLU A 76 5.91 29.50 3.60
C GLU A 76 6.01 28.61 2.36
N TYR A 77 5.81 27.31 2.55
CA TYR A 77 5.85 26.30 1.50
C TYR A 77 4.66 25.32 1.62
N ALA A 78 4.17 24.90 0.46
CA ALA A 78 3.41 23.68 0.29
C ALA A 78 4.34 22.67 -0.40
N ILE A 79 4.63 21.55 0.27
CA ILE A 79 5.62 20.58 -0.21
C ILE A 79 4.91 19.47 -0.99
N PRO A 80 5.20 19.28 -2.29
CA PRO A 80 4.69 18.16 -3.06
C PRO A 80 5.40 16.85 -2.65
N MET A 81 4.64 15.76 -2.54
CA MET A 81 5.13 14.47 -2.06
C MET A 81 4.54 13.33 -2.91
N VAL A 82 5.39 12.52 -3.55
CA VAL A 82 4.98 11.33 -4.31
C VAL A 82 5.34 10.08 -3.51
N ILE A 83 4.34 9.38 -2.98
CA ILE A 83 4.54 8.17 -2.17
C ILE A 83 3.26 7.35 -2.07
N GLU A 84 3.38 6.03 -2.01
CA GLU A 84 2.28 5.07 -1.84
C GLU A 84 1.91 4.82 -0.38
N GLU A 85 2.84 5.07 0.54
CA GLU A 85 2.64 4.76 1.96
C GLU A 85 1.62 5.71 2.60
N SER A 86 0.59 5.11 3.21
CA SER A 86 -0.47 5.83 3.91
C SER A 86 0.07 6.66 5.08
N SER A 87 -0.64 7.74 5.40
CA SER A 87 -0.34 8.69 6.50
C SER A 87 0.94 9.53 6.34
N VAL A 88 1.84 9.25 5.40
CA VAL A 88 3.11 10.01 5.27
C VAL A 88 2.85 11.49 5.04
N VAL A 89 2.07 11.83 4.01
CA VAL A 89 1.75 13.22 3.66
C VAL A 89 0.96 13.92 4.78
N ALA A 90 0.03 13.20 5.42
CA ALA A 90 -0.77 13.72 6.53
C ALA A 90 0.10 14.02 7.76
N ALA A 91 1.04 13.15 8.09
CA ALA A 91 1.96 13.31 9.20
C ALA A 91 2.90 14.51 8.99
N ALA A 92 3.46 14.64 7.78
CA ALA A 92 4.26 15.81 7.39
C ALA A 92 3.46 17.11 7.54
N SER A 93 2.22 17.14 7.04
CA SER A 93 1.32 18.30 7.14
C SER A 93 0.99 18.68 8.58
N LEU A 94 0.72 17.69 9.43
CA LEU A 94 0.41 17.89 10.86
C LEU A 94 1.60 18.50 11.59
N VAL A 95 2.81 17.99 11.32
CA VAL A 95 4.04 18.48 11.96
C VAL A 95 4.42 19.86 11.44
N ALA A 96 4.24 20.12 10.14
CA ALA A 96 4.45 21.44 9.57
C ALA A 96 3.55 22.48 10.25
N LYS A 97 2.25 22.19 10.38
CA LYS A 97 1.31 23.06 11.10
C LYS A 97 1.65 23.21 12.59
N PHE A 98 2.14 22.16 13.23
CA PHE A 98 2.57 22.22 14.63
C PHE A 98 3.73 23.19 14.82
N TRP A 99 4.76 23.11 13.97
CA TRP A 99 5.94 23.95 14.07
C TRP A 99 5.75 25.37 13.52
N SER A 100 4.78 25.62 12.64
CA SER A 100 4.54 26.94 12.07
C SER A 100 4.21 28.02 13.11
N THR A 101 3.68 27.63 14.26
CA THR A 101 3.39 28.54 15.40
C THR A 101 4.47 28.51 16.49
N ARG A 102 5.56 27.76 16.27
CA ARG A 102 6.64 27.49 17.24
C ARG A 102 8.02 27.79 16.65
N GLY A 103 8.11 28.87 15.88
CA GLY A 103 9.36 29.32 15.25
C GLY A 103 9.68 28.71 13.89
N GLY A 104 8.85 27.79 13.39
CA GLY A 104 9.06 27.11 12.11
C GLY A 104 10.33 26.25 12.11
N PHE A 105 10.79 25.92 10.91
CA PHE A 105 12.02 25.19 10.66
C PHE A 105 13.13 26.17 10.29
N LYS A 106 14.34 25.91 10.78
CA LYS A 106 15.57 26.58 10.33
C LYS A 106 16.41 25.56 9.59
N ALA A 107 16.90 25.96 8.41
CA ALA A 107 17.69 25.05 7.57
C ALA A 107 18.90 25.77 6.98
N THR A 108 20.05 25.11 6.96
CA THR A 108 21.33 25.71 6.53
C THR A 108 22.14 24.69 5.75
N VAL A 109 22.58 25.06 4.54
CA VAL A 109 23.49 24.24 3.74
C VAL A 109 24.90 24.40 4.31
N LEU A 110 25.48 23.30 4.78
CA LEU A 110 26.81 23.23 5.37
C LEU A 110 27.90 23.02 4.30
N GLY A 111 27.56 22.39 3.18
CA GLY A 111 28.45 22.25 2.03
C GLY A 111 27.74 21.71 0.79
N THR A 112 28.37 21.88 -0.38
CA THR A 112 27.84 21.43 -1.68
C THR A 112 28.82 20.59 -2.49
N THR A 113 29.95 20.22 -1.90
CA THR A 113 31.03 19.49 -2.58
C THR A 113 30.56 18.10 -2.98
N LYS A 114 30.67 17.80 -4.28
CA LYS A 114 30.48 16.45 -4.83
C LYS A 114 31.82 15.85 -5.19
N ILE A 115 31.87 14.52 -5.32
CA ILE A 115 33.12 13.82 -5.56
C ILE A 115 33.00 12.79 -6.67
N GLY A 116 34.14 12.50 -7.29
CA GLY A 116 34.30 11.41 -8.24
C GLY A 116 35.74 10.90 -8.24
N GLN A 117 35.92 9.69 -8.74
CA GLN A 117 37.21 9.02 -8.67
C GLN A 117 37.62 8.43 -10.02
N VAL A 118 38.91 8.52 -10.31
CA VAL A 118 39.58 7.66 -11.29
C VAL A 118 40.37 6.62 -10.53
N HIS A 119 40.00 5.35 -10.70
CA HIS A 119 40.61 4.20 -10.05
C HIS A 119 41.60 3.54 -11.01
N PHE A 120 42.84 3.31 -10.57
CA PHE A 120 43.87 2.75 -11.44
C PHE A 120 44.90 1.91 -10.68
N MET A 121 45.54 1.01 -11.41
CA MET A 121 46.63 0.18 -10.92
C MET A 121 47.97 0.71 -11.43
N PHE A 122 48.98 0.71 -10.57
CA PHE A 122 50.34 1.10 -10.87
C PHE A 122 51.33 0.33 -9.99
N SER A 123 52.20 -0.47 -10.61
CA SER A 123 53.17 -1.35 -9.93
C SER A 123 54.57 -0.75 -9.80
N GLY A 124 54.79 0.44 -10.35
CA GLY A 124 56.08 1.13 -10.27
C GLY A 124 56.34 1.81 -8.92
N ASP A 125 57.41 2.61 -8.88
CA ASP A 125 57.79 3.36 -7.67
C ASP A 125 56.80 4.50 -7.37
N LYS A 126 56.33 4.57 -6.12
CA LYS A 126 55.35 5.57 -5.67
C LYS A 126 55.81 7.02 -5.89
N LYS A 127 57.10 7.34 -5.64
CA LYS A 127 57.61 8.72 -5.82
C LYS A 127 57.63 9.11 -7.29
N ASN A 128 57.87 8.15 -8.18
CA ASN A 128 57.77 8.38 -9.62
C ASN A 128 56.32 8.73 -10.02
N LEU A 129 55.32 8.03 -9.49
CA LEU A 129 53.92 8.35 -9.73
C LEU A 129 53.53 9.73 -9.16
N GLU A 130 53.96 10.06 -7.94
CA GLU A 130 53.72 11.38 -7.34
C GLU A 130 54.34 12.50 -8.18
N THR A 131 55.57 12.30 -8.67
CA THR A 131 56.25 13.25 -9.56
C THR A 131 55.52 13.38 -10.89
N TYR A 132 55.09 12.26 -11.48
CA TYR A 132 54.31 12.23 -12.72
C TYR A 132 52.98 12.97 -12.56
N PHE A 133 52.25 12.71 -11.47
CA PHE A 133 50.99 13.38 -11.16
C PHE A 133 51.20 14.90 -10.99
N ASN A 134 52.16 15.32 -10.18
CA ASN A 134 52.41 16.74 -9.94
C ASN A 134 52.82 17.48 -11.22
N LYS A 135 53.63 16.85 -12.07
CA LYS A 135 54.02 17.41 -13.38
C LYS A 135 52.82 17.55 -14.32
N ASN A 136 51.88 16.61 -14.30
CA ASN A 136 50.74 16.58 -15.21
C ASN A 136 49.47 17.23 -14.62
N LYS A 137 49.46 17.69 -13.36
CA LYS A 137 48.24 18.20 -12.71
C LYS A 137 47.56 19.30 -13.52
N THR A 138 48.32 20.29 -14.03
CA THR A 138 47.78 21.36 -14.90
C THR A 138 47.16 20.81 -16.19
N GLU A 139 47.80 19.81 -16.78
CA GLU A 139 47.33 19.14 -18.00
C GLU A 139 46.05 18.33 -17.77
N LEU A 140 45.84 17.78 -16.56
CA LEU A 140 44.58 17.12 -16.18
C LEU A 140 43.42 18.12 -16.14
N TYR A 141 43.63 19.34 -15.60
CA TYR A 141 42.63 20.40 -15.68
C TYR A 141 42.37 20.82 -17.13
N ALA A 142 43.43 21.02 -17.92
CA ALA A 142 43.32 21.41 -19.33
C ALA A 142 42.50 20.40 -20.16
N ALA A 143 42.63 19.10 -19.88
CA ALA A 143 41.86 18.05 -20.56
C ALA A 143 40.34 18.19 -20.37
N THR A 144 39.89 18.84 -19.30
CA THR A 144 38.47 19.05 -18.98
C THR A 144 37.92 20.41 -19.41
N ALA A 145 38.76 21.32 -19.89
CA ALA A 145 38.41 22.74 -20.09
C ALA A 145 37.19 22.95 -21.03
N SER A 146 37.03 22.11 -22.06
CA SER A 146 35.86 22.18 -22.96
C SER A 146 34.57 21.75 -22.27
N ILE A 147 34.64 20.79 -21.34
CA ILE A 147 33.52 20.25 -20.57
C ILE A 147 33.15 21.22 -19.44
N THR A 148 34.15 21.78 -18.75
CA THR A 148 33.96 22.65 -17.56
C THR A 148 33.57 24.08 -17.91
N LYS A 149 33.87 24.57 -19.12
CA LYS A 149 33.63 25.95 -19.57
C LYS A 149 32.29 26.56 -19.13
N ASN A 150 31.17 25.86 -19.33
CA ASN A 150 29.85 26.38 -18.96
C ASN A 150 29.54 26.25 -17.47
N MET A 151 30.13 25.27 -16.78
CA MET A 151 30.01 25.12 -15.33
C MET A 151 30.82 26.20 -14.59
N GLU A 152 32.04 26.46 -15.04
CA GLU A 152 32.93 27.51 -14.53
C GLU A 152 32.34 28.91 -14.70
N LYS A 153 31.70 29.19 -15.85
CA LYS A 153 30.93 30.44 -16.05
C LYS A 153 29.83 30.67 -15.02
N ARG A 154 29.27 29.60 -14.46
CA ARG A 154 28.25 29.64 -13.40
C ARG A 154 28.87 29.62 -11.99
N GLY A 155 30.21 29.62 -11.90
CA GLY A 155 30.99 29.59 -10.67
C GLY A 155 31.18 28.20 -10.07
N GLY A 156 30.93 27.12 -10.84
CA GLY A 156 31.21 25.74 -10.45
C GLY A 156 32.46 25.20 -11.14
N GLY A 157 32.56 23.87 -11.28
CA GLY A 157 33.68 23.20 -11.95
C GLY A 157 34.41 22.24 -11.03
N ILE A 158 35.66 21.93 -11.37
CA ILE A 158 36.55 21.10 -10.54
C ILE A 158 37.15 21.99 -9.46
N LEU A 159 37.06 21.56 -8.20
CA LEU A 159 37.63 22.26 -7.05
C LEU A 159 39.07 21.79 -6.79
N ASP A 160 39.30 20.49 -6.73
CA ASP A 160 40.64 19.91 -6.53
C ASP A 160 40.75 18.52 -7.17
N ILE A 161 41.99 18.11 -7.48
CA ILE A 161 42.37 16.77 -7.91
C ILE A 161 43.50 16.30 -6.98
N GLN A 162 43.29 15.20 -6.28
CA GLN A 162 44.26 14.63 -5.34
C GLN A 162 44.63 13.20 -5.70
N LEU A 163 45.92 12.87 -5.68
CA LEU A 163 46.39 11.49 -5.77
C LEU A 163 46.29 10.84 -4.38
N VAL A 164 45.60 9.70 -4.31
CA VAL A 164 45.38 8.93 -3.07
C VAL A 164 45.97 7.54 -3.23
N ASP A 165 46.87 7.18 -2.32
CA ASP A 165 47.48 5.87 -2.21
C ASP A 165 46.58 4.92 -1.42
N LYS A 166 46.25 3.76 -2.02
CA LYS A 166 45.48 2.68 -1.41
C LYS A 166 46.21 1.34 -1.43
N THR A 167 47.53 1.35 -1.70
CA THR A 167 48.37 0.16 -1.81
C THR A 167 48.40 -0.69 -0.54
N ASN A 168 48.17 -0.06 0.62
CA ASN A 168 48.04 -0.74 1.91
C ASN A 168 46.76 -1.60 2.05
N LYS A 169 45.74 -1.38 1.20
CA LYS A 169 44.47 -2.12 1.20
C LYS A 169 44.33 -3.05 -0.01
N LEU A 170 44.90 -2.67 -1.14
CA LEU A 170 44.95 -3.48 -2.36
C LEU A 170 46.26 -3.18 -3.08
N ALA A 171 47.07 -4.22 -3.34
CA ALA A 171 48.37 -4.05 -3.97
C ALA A 171 48.25 -3.24 -5.27
N ASN A 172 49.20 -2.30 -5.47
CA ASN A 172 49.29 -1.43 -6.67
C ASN A 172 48.10 -0.48 -6.89
N TYR A 173 47.18 -0.32 -5.95
CA TYR A 173 45.96 0.46 -6.14
C TYR A 173 46.13 1.93 -5.75
N TYR A 174 45.74 2.81 -6.67
CA TYR A 174 45.70 4.27 -6.49
C TYR A 174 44.37 4.85 -6.98
N GLN A 175 44.07 6.06 -6.51
CA GLN A 175 42.90 6.82 -6.93
C GLN A 175 43.31 8.26 -7.24
N LEU A 176 42.77 8.86 -8.29
CA LEU A 176 42.58 10.31 -8.31
C LEU A 176 41.23 10.61 -7.68
N HIS A 177 41.24 11.32 -6.55
CA HIS A 177 40.05 11.84 -5.89
C HIS A 177 39.82 13.28 -6.36
N ILE A 178 38.69 13.52 -7.04
CA ILE A 178 38.35 14.82 -7.61
C ILE A 178 37.10 15.36 -6.93
N THR A 179 37.16 16.62 -6.52
CA THR A 179 36.06 17.35 -5.89
C THR A 179 35.46 18.36 -6.86
N PHE A 180 34.14 18.56 -6.81
CA PHE A 180 33.37 19.33 -7.78
C PHE A 180 32.34 20.25 -7.11
N GLU A 181 32.07 21.39 -7.75
CA GLU A 181 30.91 22.25 -7.52
C GLU A 181 30.03 22.25 -8.78
N THR A 182 28.77 21.85 -8.64
CA THR A 182 27.87 21.61 -9.79
C THR A 182 26.64 22.53 -9.80
N LYS A 183 26.60 23.51 -8.90
CA LYS A 183 25.52 24.51 -8.76
C LYS A 183 24.16 23.83 -8.67
N ASP A 184 23.24 24.20 -9.56
CA ASP A 184 21.87 23.71 -9.56
C ASP A 184 21.68 22.35 -10.24
N SER A 185 22.75 21.73 -10.74
CA SER A 185 22.69 20.38 -11.30
C SER A 185 23.16 19.36 -10.27
N MET A 186 22.53 18.17 -10.27
CA MET A 186 23.10 17.00 -9.59
C MET A 186 24.52 16.70 -10.10
N GLY A 187 24.76 16.89 -11.40
CA GLY A 187 26.10 16.88 -11.99
C GLY A 187 26.68 15.50 -12.34
N ALA A 188 25.91 14.41 -12.26
CA ALA A 188 26.41 13.05 -12.55
C ALA A 188 27.10 12.94 -13.93
N ASN A 189 26.41 13.32 -15.01
CA ASN A 189 26.98 13.27 -16.37
C ASN A 189 28.19 14.19 -16.52
N PHE A 190 28.12 15.40 -15.93
CA PHE A 190 29.22 16.35 -15.96
C PHE A 190 30.48 15.81 -15.28
N ILE A 191 30.32 15.25 -14.08
CA ILE A 191 31.40 14.62 -13.31
C ILE A 191 31.99 13.46 -14.11
N ASN A 192 31.16 12.52 -14.57
CA ASN A 192 31.63 11.34 -15.31
C ASN A 192 32.43 11.72 -16.56
N SER A 193 31.94 12.66 -17.37
CA SER A 193 32.69 13.14 -18.55
C SER A 193 34.02 13.79 -18.18
N CYS A 194 34.10 14.53 -17.07
CA CYS A 194 35.38 15.06 -16.58
C CYS A 194 36.32 13.94 -16.14
N LEU A 195 35.82 12.95 -15.41
CA LEU A 195 36.62 11.81 -14.94
C LEU A 195 37.16 10.98 -16.11
N GLU A 196 36.36 10.74 -17.14
CA GLU A 196 36.78 10.04 -18.36
C GLU A 196 37.90 10.79 -19.10
N ALA A 197 37.76 12.11 -19.26
CA ALA A 197 38.79 12.95 -19.87
C ALA A 197 40.09 12.97 -19.05
N ILE A 198 39.99 13.08 -17.72
CA ILE A 198 41.13 13.00 -16.80
C ILE A 198 41.80 11.62 -16.89
N ALA A 199 41.02 10.54 -16.90
CA ALA A 199 41.54 9.18 -16.99
C ALA A 199 42.27 8.93 -18.32
N ALA A 200 41.73 9.41 -19.44
CA ALA A 200 42.37 9.34 -20.74
C ALA A 200 43.71 10.10 -20.76
N LYS A 201 43.77 11.26 -20.11
CA LYS A 201 44.99 12.08 -20.03
C LYS A 201 46.05 11.52 -19.07
N LEU A 202 45.63 10.89 -17.97
CA LEU A 202 46.53 10.28 -16.99
C LEU A 202 47.22 9.01 -17.52
N ARG A 203 46.58 8.31 -18.46
CA ARG A 203 47.03 6.99 -18.95
C ARG A 203 48.43 7.07 -19.59
N ASN A 204 49.25 6.08 -19.26
CA ASN A 204 50.55 5.81 -19.90
C ASN A 204 50.80 4.29 -19.94
N ASN A 205 52.01 3.85 -20.32
CA ASN A 205 52.35 2.42 -20.44
C ASN A 205 52.36 1.65 -19.10
N GLU A 206 52.41 2.35 -17.96
CA GLU A 206 52.53 1.77 -16.62
C GLU A 206 51.23 1.92 -15.80
N ILE A 207 50.34 2.83 -16.19
CA ILE A 207 49.09 3.16 -15.50
C ILE A 207 47.92 2.43 -16.18
N GLU A 208 47.35 1.46 -15.48
CA GLU A 208 46.13 0.77 -15.91
C GLU A 208 44.90 1.41 -15.27
N ILE A 209 44.15 2.18 -16.05
CA ILE A 209 42.86 2.70 -15.60
C ILE A 209 41.85 1.56 -15.48
N VAL A 210 41.30 1.37 -14.28
CA VAL A 210 40.26 0.38 -14.01
C VAL A 210 38.87 0.95 -14.26
N MET A 211 38.56 2.12 -13.68
CA MET A 211 37.24 2.76 -13.83
C MET A 211 37.28 4.26 -13.48
N SER A 212 36.35 5.03 -14.02
CA SER A 212 36.17 6.46 -13.74
C SER A 212 34.70 6.75 -13.50
N ILE A 213 34.32 7.07 -12.26
CA ILE A 213 32.91 7.20 -11.86
C ILE A 213 32.72 8.18 -10.71
N LEU A 214 31.60 8.90 -10.69
CA LEU A 214 31.19 9.69 -9.52
C LEU A 214 31.01 8.80 -8.28
N SER A 215 31.01 9.40 -7.09
CA SER A 215 30.57 8.72 -5.87
C SER A 215 29.33 9.37 -5.29
N ASN A 216 28.35 8.53 -4.94
CA ASN A 216 27.12 8.96 -4.24
C ASN A 216 27.36 9.21 -2.74
N TYR A 217 28.51 8.79 -2.20
CA TYR A 217 28.88 9.12 -0.83
C TYR A 217 29.52 10.51 -0.77
N VAL A 218 28.69 11.53 -0.54
CA VAL A 218 29.08 12.95 -0.56
C VAL A 218 28.92 13.60 0.83
N PRO A 219 29.77 13.25 1.81
CA PRO A 219 29.64 13.74 3.19
C PRO A 219 29.81 15.26 3.33
N GLU A 220 30.39 15.92 2.32
CA GLU A 220 30.57 17.38 2.25
C GLU A 220 29.45 18.10 1.47
N CYS A 221 28.47 17.37 0.93
CA CYS A 221 27.26 17.94 0.31
C CYS A 221 26.11 17.96 1.33
N LEU A 222 26.34 18.64 2.45
CA LEU A 222 25.58 18.45 3.69
C LEU A 222 24.62 19.61 3.94
N VAL A 223 23.41 19.32 4.42
CA VAL A 223 22.43 20.30 4.90
C VAL A 223 21.94 19.94 6.30
N ARG A 224 21.75 20.95 7.14
CA ARG A 224 21.10 20.85 8.43
C ARG A 224 19.67 21.39 8.35
N ALA A 225 18.71 20.68 8.94
CA ALA A 225 17.39 21.22 9.27
C ALA A 225 17.14 21.05 10.77
N GLU A 226 16.53 22.03 11.41
CA GLU A 226 16.27 22.04 12.85
C GLU A 226 14.96 22.75 13.23
N VAL A 227 14.44 22.35 14.38
CA VAL A 227 13.31 22.98 15.08
C VAL A 227 13.68 23.19 16.54
N SER A 228 13.15 24.24 17.14
CA SER A 228 13.40 24.57 18.54
C SER A 228 12.24 25.35 19.14
N CYS A 229 11.83 25.01 20.35
CA CYS A 229 10.89 25.81 21.14
C CYS A 229 11.10 25.56 22.64
N LYS A 230 10.44 26.35 23.47
CA LYS A 230 10.39 26.04 24.90
C LYS A 230 9.60 24.76 25.11
N ILE A 231 9.96 23.98 26.13
CA ILE A 231 9.28 22.72 26.43
C ILE A 231 7.78 22.94 26.69
N GLU A 232 7.41 24.04 27.36
CA GLU A 232 6.01 24.42 27.62
C GLU A 232 5.16 24.52 26.33
N ASP A 233 5.78 24.90 25.21
CA ASP A 233 5.08 25.09 23.94
C ASP A 233 4.82 23.76 23.21
N LEU A 234 5.49 22.66 23.56
CA LEU A 234 5.31 21.36 22.89
C LEU A 234 3.88 20.81 23.03
N GLY A 235 3.14 21.29 24.03
CA GLY A 235 1.75 20.93 24.28
C GLY A 235 1.55 19.49 24.78
N GLY A 236 0.29 19.10 24.93
CA GLY A 236 -0.10 17.86 25.62
C GLY A 236 -0.19 18.03 27.14
N GLU A 237 -0.63 16.99 27.84
CA GLU A 237 -0.88 17.05 29.29
C GLU A 237 0.39 17.26 30.12
N ASN A 238 1.53 16.73 29.65
CA ASN A 238 2.82 16.89 30.31
C ASN A 238 3.94 17.10 29.27
N PRO A 239 4.19 18.36 28.85
CA PRO A 239 5.18 18.68 27.83
C PRO A 239 6.62 18.29 28.22
N GLN A 240 6.96 18.39 29.51
CA GLN A 240 8.27 17.98 30.04
C GLN A 240 8.51 16.48 29.82
N LYS A 241 7.56 15.64 30.25
CA LYS A 241 7.64 14.20 30.07
C LYS A 241 7.63 13.79 28.60
N PHE A 242 6.91 14.52 27.75
CA PHE A 242 6.94 14.32 26.31
C PHE A 242 8.34 14.59 25.73
N ALA A 243 8.95 15.73 26.07
CA ALA A 243 10.30 16.07 25.64
C ALA A 243 11.32 15.01 26.08
N GLU A 244 11.30 14.61 27.36
CA GLU A 244 12.21 13.60 27.90
C GLU A 244 12.07 12.24 27.21
N LYS A 245 10.83 11.77 26.98
CA LYS A 245 10.58 10.54 26.22
C LYS A 245 11.04 10.64 24.78
N PHE A 246 10.83 11.80 24.14
CA PHE A 246 11.27 12.05 22.77
C PHE A 246 12.80 12.01 22.68
N TYR A 247 13.48 12.71 23.58
CA TYR A 247 14.93 12.68 23.71
C TYR A 247 15.45 11.25 23.92
N GLN A 248 14.84 10.50 24.83
CA GLN A 248 15.21 9.10 25.08
C GLN A 248 15.02 8.22 23.85
N ALA A 249 13.93 8.40 23.08
CA ALA A 249 13.69 7.65 21.86
C ALA A 249 14.76 7.93 20.77
N VAL A 250 15.21 9.18 20.65
CA VAL A 250 16.33 9.54 19.76
C VAL A 250 17.62 8.90 20.25
N LYS A 251 17.92 8.94 21.57
CA LYS A 251 19.11 8.29 22.14
C LYS A 251 19.12 6.78 21.92
N ILE A 252 17.98 6.11 22.03
CA ILE A 252 17.86 4.68 21.68
C ILE A 252 18.21 4.46 20.21
N ALA A 253 17.71 5.30 19.29
CA ALA A 253 18.05 5.19 17.87
C ALA A 253 19.52 5.53 17.55
N GLU A 254 20.20 6.32 18.38
CA GLU A 254 21.64 6.58 18.24
C GLU A 254 22.50 5.36 18.65
N ILE A 255 22.01 4.57 19.61
CA ILE A 255 22.75 3.46 20.23
C ILE A 255 22.44 2.11 19.57
N GLU A 256 21.18 1.85 19.20
CA GLU A 256 20.68 0.55 18.75
C GLU A 256 20.47 0.53 17.23
N PRO A 257 21.35 -0.15 16.44
CA PRO A 257 21.25 -0.19 14.99
C PRO A 257 19.89 -0.68 14.45
N TYR A 258 19.26 -1.66 15.11
CA TYR A 258 17.93 -2.13 14.69
C TYR A 258 16.89 -1.00 14.73
N ARG A 259 16.95 -0.16 15.77
CA ARG A 259 16.07 1.01 15.86
C ARG A 259 16.51 2.11 14.92
N ALA A 260 17.81 2.35 14.78
CA ALA A 260 18.38 3.36 13.88
C ALA A 260 17.90 3.16 12.43
N VAL A 261 17.87 1.91 11.95
CA VAL A 261 17.41 1.60 10.59
C VAL A 261 15.95 2.00 10.41
N THR A 262 15.05 1.62 11.31
CA THR A 262 13.63 2.02 11.24
C THR A 262 13.44 3.53 11.44
N HIS A 263 14.26 4.14 12.29
CA HIS A 263 14.25 5.57 12.54
C HIS A 263 14.61 6.37 11.28
N ASN A 264 15.69 5.99 10.61
CA ASN A 264 16.13 6.61 9.37
C ASN A 264 15.18 6.30 8.21
N LYS A 265 14.59 5.10 8.13
CA LYS A 265 13.49 4.82 7.18
C LYS A 265 12.35 5.83 7.32
N GLY A 266 11.97 6.17 8.55
CA GLY A 266 10.95 7.19 8.83
C GLY A 266 11.34 8.60 8.32
N ILE A 267 12.63 8.95 8.36
CA ILE A 267 13.15 10.18 7.72
C ILE A 267 12.98 10.07 6.20
N MET A 268 13.39 8.94 5.62
CA MET A 268 13.41 8.75 4.17
C MET A 268 12.01 8.76 3.55
N ASN A 269 10.97 8.33 4.28
CA ASN A 269 9.57 8.53 3.86
C ASN A 269 9.26 10.00 3.47
N GLY A 270 9.82 10.97 4.20
CA GLY A 270 9.66 12.39 3.89
C GLY A 270 10.59 12.86 2.78
N VAL A 271 11.86 12.43 2.83
CA VAL A 271 12.90 12.81 1.85
C VAL A 271 12.54 12.31 0.46
N ASP A 272 12.35 10.99 0.31
CA ASP A 272 12.14 10.34 -0.97
C ASP A 272 10.86 10.80 -1.64
N ALA A 273 9.81 11.07 -0.87
CA ALA A 273 8.57 11.57 -1.41
C ALA A 273 8.75 12.91 -2.15
N VAL A 274 9.61 13.81 -1.64
CA VAL A 274 9.90 15.09 -2.30
C VAL A 274 10.93 14.91 -3.42
N VAL A 275 11.90 14.02 -3.24
CA VAL A 275 12.88 13.67 -4.29
C VAL A 275 12.16 13.13 -5.53
N LEU A 276 11.22 12.20 -5.37
CA LEU A 276 10.37 11.68 -6.44
C LEU A 276 9.48 12.76 -7.05
N ALA A 277 8.82 13.58 -6.22
CA ALA A 277 7.96 14.66 -6.68
C ALA A 277 8.71 15.69 -7.54
N THR A 278 10.00 15.88 -7.31
CA THR A 278 10.88 16.77 -8.09
C THR A 278 11.71 16.04 -9.15
N ALA A 279 11.45 14.75 -9.37
CA ALA A 279 12.16 13.87 -10.30
C ALA A 279 13.70 13.87 -10.16
N ASN A 280 14.16 13.95 -8.91
CA ASN A 280 15.55 13.70 -8.54
C ASN A 280 15.80 12.20 -8.32
N ASP A 281 17.06 11.78 -8.31
CA ASP A 281 17.43 10.36 -8.12
C ASP A 281 17.39 9.97 -6.64
N PHE A 282 16.30 9.29 -6.23
CA PHE A 282 16.14 8.82 -4.85
C PHE A 282 17.16 7.75 -4.45
N ARG A 283 17.68 6.94 -5.38
CA ARG A 283 18.67 5.90 -5.07
C ARG A 283 20.00 6.52 -4.70
N ALA A 284 20.40 7.58 -5.41
CA ALA A 284 21.62 8.32 -5.09
C ALA A 284 21.52 8.98 -3.71
N VAL A 285 20.36 9.54 -3.38
CA VAL A 285 20.07 10.13 -2.06
C VAL A 285 20.10 9.06 -0.97
N GLU A 286 19.33 7.97 -1.10
CA GLU A 286 19.27 6.87 -0.13
C GLU A 286 20.64 6.26 0.16
N ALA A 287 21.41 5.94 -0.90
CA ALA A 287 22.74 5.37 -0.76
C ALA A 287 23.69 6.31 -0.01
N GLY A 288 23.68 7.61 -0.34
CA GLY A 288 24.52 8.61 0.31
C GLY A 288 24.13 8.84 1.78
N VAL A 289 22.83 8.95 2.05
CA VAL A 289 22.28 9.19 3.39
C VAL A 289 22.56 8.00 4.31
N HIS A 290 22.27 6.77 3.88
CA HIS A 290 22.52 5.58 4.70
C HIS A 290 24.02 5.28 4.87
N ALA A 291 24.87 5.56 3.87
CA ALA A 291 26.31 5.49 4.06
C ALA A 291 26.78 6.52 5.12
N TYR A 292 26.26 7.75 5.09
CA TYR A 292 26.57 8.78 6.07
C TYR A 292 26.12 8.45 7.49
N ALA A 293 25.01 7.73 7.64
CA ALA A 293 24.56 7.19 8.93
C ALA A 293 25.55 6.19 9.55
N SER A 294 26.50 5.65 8.79
CA SER A 294 27.53 4.71 9.25
C SER A 294 28.96 5.25 9.21
N ARG A 295 29.13 6.57 8.99
CA ARG A 295 30.45 7.23 8.81
C ARG A 295 31.41 7.08 10.00
N SER A 296 30.88 6.83 11.21
CA SER A 296 31.67 6.61 12.43
C SER A 296 32.07 5.14 12.64
N GLY A 297 31.73 4.25 11.71
CA GLY A 297 31.99 2.81 11.79
C GLY A 297 30.81 1.98 12.27
N ASN A 298 29.78 2.59 12.86
CA ASN A 298 28.52 1.94 13.24
C ASN A 298 27.34 2.72 12.67
N TYR A 299 26.30 1.99 12.23
CA TYR A 299 25.08 2.60 11.72
C TYR A 299 24.27 3.20 12.88
N THR A 300 23.94 4.50 12.79
CA THR A 300 23.27 5.27 13.86
C THR A 300 22.17 6.20 13.31
N SER A 301 21.46 6.91 14.19
CA SER A 301 20.45 7.90 13.80
C SER A 301 21.09 9.07 13.05
N LEU A 302 20.37 9.57 12.04
CA LEU A 302 20.74 10.81 11.33
C LEU A 302 20.29 12.08 12.06
N SER A 303 19.31 11.94 12.96
CA SER A 303 18.72 13.04 13.72
C SER A 303 19.21 13.04 15.16
N HIS A 304 19.20 14.21 15.78
CA HIS A 304 19.66 14.41 17.14
C HIS A 304 18.69 15.30 17.91
N CYS A 305 18.62 15.11 19.22
CA CYS A 305 17.75 15.86 20.12
C CYS A 305 18.52 16.29 21.38
N THR A 306 18.26 17.50 21.84
CA THR A 306 18.74 18.01 23.12
C THR A 306 17.63 18.70 23.89
N ILE A 307 17.74 18.63 25.21
CA ILE A 307 16.93 19.40 26.14
C ILE A 307 17.92 20.16 27.02
N ASP A 308 17.95 21.48 26.89
CA ASP A 308 18.86 22.33 27.66
C ASP A 308 18.16 23.62 28.07
N ASN A 309 18.31 24.05 29.32
CA ASN A 309 17.74 25.30 29.83
C ASN A 309 16.24 25.51 29.52
N GLY A 310 15.43 24.45 29.56
CA GLY A 310 13.99 24.50 29.25
C GLY A 310 13.66 24.60 27.76
N ILE A 311 14.65 24.45 26.88
CA ILE A 311 14.51 24.49 25.42
C ILE A 311 14.64 23.07 24.86
N PHE A 312 13.66 22.67 24.06
CA PHE A 312 13.70 21.47 23.24
C PHE A 312 14.27 21.83 21.87
N LYS A 313 15.33 21.13 21.45
CA LYS A 313 15.90 21.26 20.11
C LYS A 313 15.99 19.88 19.44
N PHE A 314 15.62 19.83 18.16
CA PHE A 314 15.67 18.63 17.34
C PHE A 314 16.17 18.98 15.94
N TRP A 315 17.16 18.24 15.43
CA TRP A 315 17.79 18.54 14.15
C TRP A 315 18.26 17.29 13.42
N ILE A 316 18.57 17.44 12.14
CA ILE A 316 19.08 16.40 11.26
C ILE A 316 20.16 16.96 10.33
N ASP A 317 21.17 16.15 10.05
CA ASP A 317 22.18 16.44 9.01
C ASP A 317 22.08 15.39 7.91
N LEU A 318 21.81 15.82 6.67
CA LEU A 318 21.64 14.92 5.52
C LEU A 318 22.57 15.30 4.36
N PRO A 319 23.33 14.35 3.80
CA PRO A 319 24.03 14.56 2.53
C PRO A 319 23.03 14.48 1.37
N LEU A 320 22.82 15.59 0.65
CA LEU A 320 21.79 15.68 -0.40
C LEU A 320 22.38 16.23 -1.70
N ALA A 321 22.81 15.35 -2.60
CA ALA A 321 23.20 15.72 -3.96
C ALA A 321 21.98 15.81 -4.89
N LEU A 322 21.40 17.01 -4.97
CA LEU A 322 20.17 17.27 -5.74
C LEU A 322 20.43 18.19 -6.93
N GLY A 323 19.46 18.24 -7.85
CA GLY A 323 19.41 19.21 -8.94
C GLY A 323 18.02 19.80 -9.13
N THR A 324 17.98 21.04 -9.63
CA THR A 324 16.77 21.74 -10.08
C THR A 324 16.82 22.01 -11.59
N VAL A 325 17.93 21.65 -12.25
CA VAL A 325 18.10 21.72 -13.70
C VAL A 325 18.64 20.42 -14.28
N GLY A 326 18.17 20.09 -15.49
CA GLY A 326 18.64 18.94 -16.27
C GLY A 326 17.97 17.62 -15.87
N GLY A 327 18.10 16.63 -16.76
CA GLY A 327 17.44 15.33 -16.59
C GLY A 327 15.91 15.46 -16.50
N LEU A 328 15.30 14.56 -15.72
CA LEU A 328 13.84 14.50 -15.58
C LEU A 328 13.25 15.71 -14.84
N THR A 329 14.02 16.40 -14.00
CA THR A 329 13.58 17.60 -13.26
C THR A 329 13.00 18.68 -14.20
N ALA A 330 13.55 18.79 -15.42
CA ALA A 330 13.14 19.76 -16.45
C ALA A 330 12.39 19.12 -17.62
N LEU A 331 12.09 17.82 -17.59
CA LEU A 331 11.34 17.12 -18.65
C LEU A 331 9.96 16.68 -18.16
N HIS A 332 9.89 16.07 -16.97
CA HIS A 332 8.65 15.54 -16.42
C HIS A 332 7.68 16.69 -16.04
N PRO A 333 6.45 16.74 -16.60
CA PRO A 333 5.53 17.86 -16.36
C PRO A 333 5.19 18.07 -14.88
N LEU A 334 4.90 17.00 -14.13
CA LEU A 334 4.65 17.12 -12.69
C LEU A 334 5.89 17.52 -11.89
N ALA A 335 7.11 17.19 -12.32
CA ALA A 335 8.32 17.62 -11.63
C ALA A 335 8.54 19.13 -11.78
N LYS A 336 8.26 19.68 -12.97
CA LYS A 336 8.23 21.13 -13.20
C LYS A 336 7.21 21.81 -12.30
N LEU A 337 5.99 21.28 -12.26
CA LEU A 337 4.93 21.80 -11.41
C LEU A 337 5.32 21.75 -9.93
N SER A 338 5.96 20.67 -9.47
CA SER A 338 6.49 20.55 -8.12
C SER A 338 7.53 21.62 -7.80
N LEU A 339 8.49 21.87 -8.71
CA LEU A 339 9.48 22.93 -8.53
C LEU A 339 8.83 24.33 -8.53
N GLU A 340 7.78 24.55 -9.33
CA GLU A 340 7.00 25.79 -9.32
C GLU A 340 6.21 25.97 -8.02
N MET A 341 5.58 24.91 -7.51
CA MET A 341 4.90 24.90 -6.20
C MET A 341 5.87 25.20 -5.06
N LEU A 342 7.12 24.74 -5.18
CA LEU A 342 8.22 25.07 -4.28
C LEU A 342 8.85 26.44 -4.54
N GLN A 343 8.26 27.27 -5.41
CA GLN A 343 8.69 28.64 -5.74
C GLN A 343 10.05 28.70 -6.46
N LYS A 344 10.32 27.71 -7.33
CA LYS A 344 11.52 27.61 -8.18
C LYS A 344 12.83 27.72 -7.39
N PRO A 345 13.08 26.81 -6.43
CA PRO A 345 14.26 26.88 -5.57
C PRO A 345 15.55 26.64 -6.38
N SER A 346 16.66 27.19 -5.88
CA SER A 346 18.01 26.69 -6.19
C SER A 346 18.21 25.27 -5.64
N ALA A 347 19.25 24.55 -6.08
CA ALA A 347 19.55 23.23 -5.49
C ALA A 347 19.81 23.32 -3.97
N LYS A 348 20.42 24.42 -3.50
CA LYS A 348 20.65 24.67 -2.06
C LYS A 348 19.34 24.84 -1.29
N GLU A 349 18.40 25.60 -1.83
CA GLU A 349 17.07 25.75 -1.22
C GLU A 349 16.29 24.44 -1.26
N LEU A 350 16.42 23.66 -2.34
CA LEU A 350 15.80 22.33 -2.42
C LEU A 350 16.37 21.38 -1.36
N MET A 351 17.69 21.39 -1.10
CA MET A 351 18.29 20.63 0.00
C MET A 351 17.65 20.98 1.34
N GLN A 352 17.43 22.27 1.62
CA GLN A 352 16.80 22.75 2.86
C GLN A 352 15.35 22.27 2.99
N ILE A 353 14.58 22.34 1.89
CA ILE A 353 13.17 21.89 1.85
C ILE A 353 13.10 20.37 2.09
N ILE A 354 13.91 19.59 1.39
CA ILE A 354 13.91 18.12 1.48
C ILE A 354 14.37 17.65 2.87
N ALA A 355 15.44 18.24 3.42
CA ALA A 355 15.88 17.92 4.78
C ALA A 355 14.81 18.26 5.84
N THR A 356 14.09 19.35 5.63
CA THR A 356 12.96 19.73 6.49
C THR A 356 11.80 18.73 6.41
N ALA A 357 11.46 18.24 5.22
CA ALA A 357 10.45 17.20 5.06
C ALA A 357 10.86 15.91 5.80
N GLY A 358 12.13 15.51 5.70
CA GLY A 358 12.68 14.38 6.47
C GLY A 358 12.61 14.59 7.99
N LEU A 359 12.99 15.77 8.49
CA LEU A 359 12.90 16.11 9.92
C LEU A 359 11.46 16.09 10.43
N ALA A 360 10.53 16.66 9.65
CA ALA A 360 9.12 16.69 9.99
C ALA A 360 8.55 15.27 10.10
N GLN A 361 8.91 14.40 9.15
CA GLN A 361 8.45 13.01 9.16
C GLN A 361 9.04 12.21 10.33
N ASN A 362 10.29 12.47 10.68
CA ASN A 362 10.91 11.85 11.84
C ASN A 362 10.27 12.30 13.16
N PHE A 363 9.99 13.60 13.30
CA PHE A 363 9.28 14.15 14.45
C PHE A 363 7.88 13.54 14.58
N ALA A 364 7.14 13.40 13.47
CA ALA A 364 5.83 12.74 13.45
C ALA A 364 5.90 11.32 13.99
N ALA A 365 6.83 10.51 13.47
CA ALA A 365 6.99 9.12 13.89
C ALA A 365 7.35 9.01 15.38
N LEU A 366 8.30 9.81 15.86
CA LEU A 366 8.69 9.82 17.27
C LEU A 366 7.57 10.31 18.19
N ARG A 367 6.83 11.35 17.78
CA ARG A 367 5.67 11.85 18.52
C ARG A 367 4.60 10.78 18.65
N ALA A 368 4.29 10.06 17.57
CA ALA A 368 3.32 8.98 17.60
C ALA A 368 3.77 7.84 18.53
N LEU A 369 5.03 7.41 18.45
CA LEU A 369 5.59 6.33 19.27
C LEU A 369 5.66 6.66 20.77
N THR A 370 5.89 7.93 21.12
CA THR A 370 6.07 8.35 22.52
C THR A 370 4.77 8.75 23.21
N THR A 371 3.66 8.86 22.47
CA THR A 371 2.34 9.23 22.98
C THR A 371 1.33 8.07 22.92
N LYS A 372 0.45 8.04 21.92
CA LYS A 372 -0.66 7.07 21.78
C LYS A 372 -0.31 5.83 20.93
N GLY A 373 0.91 5.75 20.40
CA GLY A 373 1.35 4.71 19.46
C GLY A 373 1.03 5.03 17.99
N ILE A 374 1.83 4.52 17.05
CA ILE A 374 1.68 4.76 15.60
C ILE A 374 0.33 4.28 15.06
N GLN A 375 -0.18 3.15 15.58
CA GLN A 375 -1.39 2.53 15.06
C GLN A 375 -2.61 3.45 15.15
N HIS A 376 -2.76 4.20 16.26
CA HIS A 376 -3.95 5.02 16.50
C HIS A 376 -4.24 6.06 15.39
N GLY A 377 -3.20 6.66 14.78
CA GLY A 377 -3.37 7.61 13.67
C GLY A 377 -3.49 6.94 12.29
N HIS A 378 -2.86 5.77 12.10
CA HIS A 378 -2.92 5.01 10.85
C HIS A 378 -4.24 4.27 10.63
N MET A 379 -5.03 4.04 11.69
CA MET A 379 -6.22 3.19 11.61
C MET A 379 -7.28 3.67 10.60
N LYS A 380 -7.50 4.98 10.45
CA LYS A 380 -8.56 5.50 9.57
C LYS A 380 -8.26 5.21 8.09
N MET A 381 -7.03 5.48 7.62
CA MET A 381 -6.63 5.13 6.26
C MET A 381 -6.50 3.61 6.06
N HIS A 382 -5.99 2.89 7.07
CA HIS A 382 -5.90 1.44 6.98
C HIS A 382 -7.29 0.79 6.83
N LEU A 383 -8.29 1.28 7.57
CA LEU A 383 -9.68 0.87 7.42
C LEU A 383 -10.19 1.12 6.00
N GLN A 384 -9.96 2.31 5.45
CA GLN A 384 -10.35 2.63 4.08
C GLN A 384 -9.73 1.70 3.04
N ASN A 385 -8.45 1.33 3.20
CA ASN A 385 -7.79 0.39 2.30
C ASN A 385 -8.43 -1.01 2.34
N ILE A 386 -8.77 -1.51 3.54
CA ILE A 386 -9.46 -2.79 3.69
C ILE A 386 -10.85 -2.72 3.03
N LEU A 387 -11.60 -1.65 3.29
CA LEU A 387 -12.93 -1.46 2.71
C LEU A 387 -12.91 -1.34 1.18
N ASN A 388 -11.90 -0.69 0.61
CA ASN A 388 -11.69 -0.64 -0.84
C ASN A 388 -11.41 -2.04 -1.42
N GLN A 389 -10.58 -2.85 -0.75
CA GLN A 389 -10.30 -4.22 -1.17
C GLN A 389 -11.54 -5.11 -1.13
N LEU A 390 -12.43 -4.88 -0.14
CA LEU A 390 -13.71 -5.58 -0.01
C LEU A 390 -14.78 -5.09 -1.01
N GLY A 391 -14.50 -4.02 -1.78
CA GLY A 391 -15.48 -3.43 -2.69
C GLY A 391 -16.65 -2.77 -1.98
N ALA A 392 -16.40 -2.14 -0.83
CA ALA A 392 -17.42 -1.42 -0.09
C ALA A 392 -17.87 -0.15 -0.84
N THR A 393 -19.18 0.06 -0.87
CA THR A 393 -19.81 1.31 -1.34
C THR A 393 -19.55 2.46 -0.36
N THR A 394 -19.79 3.69 -0.78
CA THR A 394 -19.63 4.88 0.08
C THR A 394 -20.47 4.79 1.36
N ALA A 395 -21.72 4.33 1.26
CA ALA A 395 -22.61 4.18 2.41
C ALA A 395 -22.12 3.12 3.40
N GLU A 396 -21.67 1.96 2.89
CA GLU A 396 -21.08 0.90 3.74
C GLU A 396 -19.82 1.38 4.44
N LYS A 397 -18.98 2.17 3.75
CA LYS A 397 -17.78 2.75 4.34
C LYS A 397 -18.10 3.67 5.51
N GLU A 398 -19.05 4.59 5.36
CA GLU A 398 -19.44 5.52 6.43
C GLU A 398 -19.98 4.79 7.66
N GLN A 399 -20.80 3.75 7.47
CA GLN A 399 -21.34 2.96 8.58
C GLN A 399 -20.23 2.18 9.32
N ILE A 400 -19.31 1.57 8.59
CA ILE A 400 -18.20 0.83 9.20
C ILE A 400 -17.19 1.78 9.87
N GLU A 401 -16.90 2.93 9.27
CA GLU A 401 -16.06 3.97 9.88
C GLU A 401 -16.62 4.39 11.24
N THR A 402 -17.91 4.74 11.28
CA THR A 402 -18.60 5.14 12.51
C THR A 402 -18.54 4.04 13.57
N TYR A 403 -18.72 2.77 13.16
CA TYR A 403 -18.64 1.63 14.08
C TYR A 403 -17.25 1.47 14.70
N PHE A 404 -16.19 1.76 13.95
CA PHE A 404 -14.79 1.62 14.37
C PHE A 404 -14.19 2.87 15.03
N GLU A 405 -14.94 3.98 15.14
CA GLU A 405 -14.49 5.16 15.89
C GLU A 405 -14.17 4.78 17.34
N GLY A 406 -12.95 5.09 17.77
CA GLY A 406 -12.47 4.77 19.12
C GLY A 406 -12.18 3.29 19.40
N LYS A 407 -12.35 2.39 18.42
CA LYS A 407 -12.06 0.95 18.55
C LYS A 407 -10.78 0.57 17.81
N THR A 408 -10.14 -0.53 18.24
CA THR A 408 -9.02 -1.13 17.51
C THR A 408 -9.53 -1.78 16.23
N VAL A 409 -9.04 -1.32 15.08
CA VAL A 409 -9.41 -1.90 13.77
C VAL A 409 -8.48 -3.07 13.46
N ALA A 410 -8.98 -4.29 13.58
CA ALA A 410 -8.30 -5.49 13.11
C ALA A 410 -8.93 -5.95 11.80
N HIS A 411 -8.13 -6.45 10.84
CA HIS A 411 -8.62 -6.87 9.53
C HIS A 411 -9.82 -7.82 9.63
N ALA A 412 -9.73 -8.86 10.48
CA ALA A 412 -10.82 -9.81 10.69
C ALA A 412 -12.11 -9.14 11.19
N ALA A 413 -12.01 -8.16 12.10
CA ALA A 413 -13.17 -7.45 12.62
C ALA A 413 -13.85 -6.59 11.53
N VAL A 414 -13.07 -5.96 10.64
CA VAL A 414 -13.62 -5.18 9.52
C VAL A 414 -14.35 -6.09 8.54
N VAL A 415 -13.75 -7.23 8.18
CA VAL A 415 -14.38 -8.23 7.30
C VAL A 415 -15.69 -8.72 7.90
N SER A 416 -15.69 -9.16 9.16
CA SER A 416 -16.91 -9.63 9.81
C SER A 416 -18.00 -8.55 9.87
N LYS A 417 -17.65 -7.29 10.14
CA LYS A 417 -18.64 -6.21 10.17
C LYS A 417 -19.19 -5.89 8.78
N PHE A 418 -18.34 -5.95 7.77
CA PHE A 418 -18.73 -5.77 6.38
C PHE A 418 -19.69 -6.89 5.90
N GLU A 419 -19.39 -8.14 6.25
CA GLU A 419 -20.27 -9.27 5.97
C GLU A 419 -21.60 -9.17 6.71
N GLU A 420 -21.58 -8.75 7.99
CA GLU A 420 -22.79 -8.50 8.78
C GLU A 420 -23.69 -7.44 8.12
N LEU A 421 -23.09 -6.35 7.62
CA LEU A 421 -23.81 -5.28 6.92
C LEU A 421 -24.44 -5.73 5.60
N ARG A 422 -23.84 -6.70 4.92
CA ARG A 422 -24.35 -7.27 3.67
C ARG A 422 -25.24 -8.48 3.87
N LYS A 423 -25.48 -8.92 5.11
CA LYS A 423 -26.34 -10.05 5.41
C LYS A 423 -27.79 -9.59 5.27
N GLU A 424 -28.50 -10.08 4.25
CA GLU A 424 -29.94 -9.86 4.11
C GLU A 424 -30.69 -10.51 5.28
N ASN A 425 -31.72 -9.83 5.80
CA ASN A 425 -32.65 -10.43 6.75
C ASN A 425 -33.52 -11.45 5.99
N THR A 426 -33.36 -12.75 6.28
CA THR A 426 -34.25 -13.78 5.75
C THR A 426 -35.68 -13.54 6.28
N ASN A 427 -36.62 -13.26 5.38
CA ASN A 427 -38.05 -13.25 5.72
C ASN A 427 -38.52 -14.69 5.94
N TRP A 428 -38.60 -15.14 7.19
CA TRP A 428 -39.06 -16.48 7.53
C TRP A 428 -40.59 -16.58 7.37
N VAL A 429 -41.06 -17.65 6.73
CA VAL A 429 -42.50 -17.92 6.57
C VAL A 429 -43.08 -18.41 7.89
N ASP A 430 -44.08 -17.69 8.40
CA ASP A 430 -44.93 -18.16 9.49
C ASP A 430 -46.04 -19.07 8.95
N PHE A 431 -45.74 -20.37 8.86
CA PHE A 431 -46.70 -21.36 8.37
C PHE A 431 -47.92 -21.55 9.30
N LEU A 432 -47.85 -21.06 10.54
CA LEU A 432 -48.98 -21.12 11.49
C LEU A 432 -50.00 -20.00 11.26
N ASN A 433 -49.61 -18.93 10.56
CA ASN A 433 -50.54 -17.90 10.12
C ASN A 433 -51.32 -18.37 8.89
N CYS A 434 -52.27 -19.28 9.11
CA CYS A 434 -53.11 -19.88 8.05
C CYS A 434 -53.81 -18.84 7.16
N LYS A 435 -54.12 -17.64 7.68
CA LYS A 435 -54.76 -16.57 6.91
C LYS A 435 -53.80 -15.97 5.88
N GLU A 436 -52.59 -15.63 6.30
CA GLU A 436 -51.55 -15.09 5.43
C GLU A 436 -51.04 -16.14 4.44
N LEU A 437 -50.86 -17.38 4.93
CA LEU A 437 -50.49 -18.53 4.11
C LEU A 437 -51.52 -18.76 2.99
N LYS A 438 -52.82 -18.77 3.32
CA LYS A 438 -53.89 -18.92 2.33
C LYS A 438 -53.87 -17.78 1.31
N ASN A 439 -53.79 -16.53 1.77
CA ASN A 439 -53.75 -15.37 0.87
C ASN A 439 -52.58 -15.44 -0.11
N THR A 440 -51.40 -15.85 0.35
CA THR A 440 -50.20 -15.95 -0.48
C THR A 440 -50.33 -17.09 -1.49
N LEU A 441 -50.73 -18.28 -1.04
CA LEU A 441 -50.87 -19.45 -1.92
C LEU A 441 -52.04 -19.34 -2.90
N SER A 442 -53.11 -18.59 -2.58
CA SER A 442 -54.22 -18.36 -3.51
C SER A 442 -53.82 -17.57 -4.77
N ASN A 443 -52.69 -16.85 -4.74
CA ASN A 443 -52.16 -16.15 -5.91
C ASN A 443 -51.25 -17.03 -6.78
N LEU A 444 -50.90 -18.24 -6.32
CA LEU A 444 -50.05 -19.17 -7.06
C LEU A 444 -50.83 -19.79 -8.23
N LYS A 445 -50.19 -19.93 -9.39
CA LYS A 445 -50.78 -20.66 -10.53
C LYS A 445 -50.50 -22.15 -10.42
N VAL A 446 -51.44 -22.99 -10.85
CA VAL A 446 -51.32 -24.46 -10.86
C VAL A 446 -50.03 -24.92 -11.54
N ASP A 447 -49.74 -24.34 -12.70
CA ASP A 447 -48.61 -24.64 -13.59
C ASP A 447 -47.42 -23.69 -13.41
N ALA A 448 -47.32 -22.99 -12.28
CA ALA A 448 -46.20 -22.09 -11.99
C ALA A 448 -44.86 -22.83 -12.13
N ILE A 449 -43.91 -22.19 -12.81
CA ILE A 449 -42.56 -22.72 -13.01
C ILE A 449 -41.70 -22.25 -11.83
N PRO A 450 -41.00 -23.16 -11.12
CA PRO A 450 -40.17 -22.78 -10.00
C PRO A 450 -38.86 -22.12 -10.46
N VAL A 451 -38.29 -21.26 -9.61
CA VAL A 451 -36.92 -20.71 -9.77
C VAL A 451 -35.87 -21.81 -9.71
N PHE A 452 -36.10 -22.84 -8.89
CA PHE A 452 -35.24 -24.01 -8.76
C PHE A 452 -36.04 -25.28 -8.45
N GLY A 453 -35.56 -26.47 -8.83
CA GLY A 453 -36.29 -27.74 -8.65
C GLY A 453 -37.30 -28.03 -9.77
N LYS A 454 -38.14 -29.06 -9.59
CA LYS A 454 -38.99 -29.62 -10.67
C LYS A 454 -40.51 -29.59 -10.41
N MET A 455 -40.95 -29.29 -9.19
CA MET A 455 -42.39 -29.27 -8.87
C MET A 455 -43.08 -28.09 -9.54
N ASN A 456 -44.30 -28.25 -10.03
CA ASN A 456 -45.17 -27.12 -10.37
C ASN A 456 -45.84 -26.55 -9.11
N GLY A 457 -46.57 -25.43 -9.26
CA GLY A 457 -47.19 -24.73 -8.15
C GLY A 457 -48.14 -25.60 -7.31
N GLN A 458 -48.99 -26.41 -7.94
CA GLN A 458 -49.89 -27.32 -7.20
C GLN A 458 -49.13 -28.43 -6.48
N GLN A 459 -48.15 -29.05 -7.16
CA GLN A 459 -47.32 -30.10 -6.57
C GLN A 459 -46.53 -29.60 -5.35
N MET A 460 -46.08 -28.35 -5.34
CA MET A 460 -45.42 -27.76 -4.18
C MET A 460 -46.37 -27.69 -2.97
N VAL A 461 -47.60 -27.23 -3.16
CA VAL A 461 -48.60 -27.15 -2.07
C VAL A 461 -48.92 -28.54 -1.53
N GLU A 462 -49.12 -29.52 -2.41
CA GLU A 462 -49.36 -30.90 -2.01
C GLU A 462 -48.14 -31.54 -1.33
N HIS A 463 -46.93 -31.16 -1.72
CA HIS A 463 -45.68 -31.58 -1.08
C HIS A 463 -45.56 -31.05 0.35
N LEU A 464 -45.86 -29.78 0.58
CA LEU A 464 -45.95 -29.22 1.93
C LEU A 464 -46.97 -29.99 2.77
N ALA A 465 -48.16 -30.28 2.21
CA ALA A 465 -49.21 -31.02 2.92
C ALA A 465 -48.78 -32.46 3.24
N PHE A 466 -48.01 -33.09 2.37
CA PHE A 466 -47.44 -34.41 2.60
C PHE A 466 -46.46 -34.41 3.78
N LEU A 467 -45.54 -33.45 3.87
CA LEU A 467 -44.62 -33.34 5.02
C LEU A 467 -45.37 -33.00 6.31
N MET A 468 -46.43 -32.19 6.24
CA MET A 468 -47.31 -31.94 7.39
C MET A 468 -47.97 -33.24 7.89
N LYS A 469 -48.38 -34.14 6.98
CA LYS A 469 -48.94 -35.46 7.33
C LYS A 469 -47.94 -36.39 8.01
N VAL A 470 -46.65 -36.26 7.70
CA VAL A 470 -45.59 -36.96 8.43
C VAL A 470 -45.49 -36.40 9.85
N SER A 471 -45.47 -35.08 9.99
CA SER A 471 -45.36 -34.43 11.30
C SER A 471 -46.58 -34.62 12.19
N ASN A 472 -47.77 -34.87 11.64
CA ASN A 472 -49.00 -35.10 12.41
C ASN A 472 -49.36 -36.59 12.58
N GLY A 473 -48.40 -37.49 12.36
CA GLY A 473 -48.54 -38.92 12.61
C GLY A 473 -49.45 -39.69 11.63
N LYS A 474 -50.03 -39.04 10.62
CA LYS A 474 -50.86 -39.70 9.60
C LYS A 474 -50.06 -40.51 8.59
N ILE A 475 -48.78 -40.19 8.43
CA ILE A 475 -47.82 -40.94 7.61
C ILE A 475 -46.63 -41.28 8.49
N HIS A 476 -46.46 -42.55 8.82
CA HIS A 476 -45.32 -43.00 9.59
C HIS A 476 -44.05 -43.01 8.73
N ALA A 477 -43.02 -42.30 9.19
CA ALA A 477 -41.70 -42.32 8.61
C ALA A 477 -40.82 -43.30 9.40
N ASP A 478 -40.89 -44.60 9.10
CA ASP A 478 -40.19 -45.67 9.83
C ASP A 478 -38.69 -45.74 9.49
N PHE A 479 -37.96 -44.66 9.70
CA PHE A 479 -36.53 -44.56 9.41
C PHE A 479 -35.70 -44.37 10.67
N PHE A 480 -34.73 -45.27 10.85
CA PHE A 480 -33.78 -45.17 11.95
C PHE A 480 -32.69 -44.13 11.62
N VAL A 481 -32.57 -43.12 12.47
CA VAL A 481 -31.47 -42.14 12.44
C VAL A 481 -30.72 -42.28 13.75
N GLU A 482 -29.43 -42.65 13.69
CA GLU A 482 -28.57 -42.78 14.88
C GLU A 482 -28.55 -41.48 15.71
N ASP A 483 -28.59 -41.60 17.04
CA ASP A 483 -28.69 -40.48 17.98
C ASP A 483 -27.60 -39.41 17.77
N GLU A 484 -26.36 -39.82 17.50
CA GLU A 484 -25.24 -38.89 17.25
C GLU A 484 -25.47 -38.08 15.96
N LYS A 485 -25.97 -38.73 14.90
CA LYS A 485 -26.32 -38.06 13.63
C LYS A 485 -27.54 -37.16 13.81
N SER A 486 -28.54 -37.59 14.58
CA SER A 486 -29.72 -36.80 14.91
C SER A 486 -29.32 -35.53 15.67
N ALA A 487 -28.55 -35.64 16.75
CA ALA A 487 -28.08 -34.51 17.55
C ALA A 487 -27.29 -33.49 16.72
N ARG A 488 -26.36 -33.96 15.87
CA ARG A 488 -25.58 -33.08 14.98
C ARG A 488 -26.46 -32.34 13.98
N ARG A 489 -27.49 -33.00 13.44
CA ARG A 489 -28.40 -32.39 12.45
C ARG A 489 -29.42 -31.47 13.10
N LYS A 490 -29.94 -31.80 14.29
CA LYS A 490 -30.89 -30.94 15.03
C LYS A 490 -30.29 -29.58 15.35
N ALA A 491 -28.99 -29.51 15.65
CA ALA A 491 -28.30 -28.24 15.90
C ALA A 491 -28.45 -27.21 14.75
N PHE A 492 -28.65 -27.66 13.50
CA PHE A 492 -28.93 -26.75 12.37
C PHE A 492 -30.28 -26.03 12.51
N LEU A 493 -31.29 -26.69 13.07
CA LEU A 493 -32.63 -26.12 13.27
C LEU A 493 -32.60 -24.95 14.26
N ASP A 494 -31.60 -24.89 15.14
CA ASP A 494 -31.37 -23.82 16.11
C ASP A 494 -30.54 -22.64 15.55
N THR A 495 -30.14 -22.69 14.27
CA THR A 495 -29.39 -21.61 13.61
C THR A 495 -30.27 -20.80 12.65
N ASP A 496 -29.82 -19.61 12.24
CA ASP A 496 -30.42 -18.84 11.15
C ASP A 496 -30.07 -19.40 9.75
N GLY A 497 -29.50 -20.60 9.65
CA GLY A 497 -29.16 -21.24 8.38
C GLY A 497 -30.40 -21.63 7.57
N GLU A 498 -30.39 -21.36 6.26
CA GLU A 498 -31.43 -21.79 5.33
C GLU A 498 -31.17 -23.18 4.75
N LEU A 499 -32.23 -23.87 4.30
CA LEU A 499 -32.07 -25.10 3.52
C LEU A 499 -31.43 -24.77 2.16
N GLN A 500 -30.37 -25.49 1.80
CA GLN A 500 -29.64 -25.24 0.57
C GLN A 500 -30.40 -25.71 -0.67
N VAL A 501 -30.33 -24.93 -1.75
CA VAL A 501 -30.87 -25.33 -3.06
C VAL A 501 -30.21 -26.63 -3.52
N GLY A 502 -31.04 -27.62 -3.86
CA GLY A 502 -30.58 -28.95 -4.24
C GLY A 502 -30.42 -29.93 -3.08
N PHE A 503 -30.89 -29.58 -1.88
CA PHE A 503 -31.02 -30.53 -0.77
C PHE A 503 -31.88 -31.74 -1.20
N LYS A 504 -31.29 -32.94 -1.17
CA LYS A 504 -31.97 -34.20 -1.48
C LYS A 504 -32.31 -34.93 -0.18
N ALA A 505 -33.59 -34.94 0.18
CA ALA A 505 -34.05 -35.83 1.24
C ALA A 505 -33.99 -37.28 0.74
N PRO A 506 -33.41 -38.23 1.49
CA PRO A 506 -33.25 -39.61 1.04
C PRO A 506 -34.56 -40.35 0.69
N MET A 507 -35.72 -39.82 1.13
CA MET A 507 -37.04 -40.46 1.02
C MET A 507 -37.91 -39.94 -0.12
N LEU A 508 -37.46 -38.91 -0.83
CA LEU A 508 -38.26 -38.30 -1.90
C LEU A 508 -37.67 -38.69 -3.25
N SER A 509 -38.55 -39.10 -4.17
CA SER A 509 -38.23 -39.33 -5.58
C SER A 509 -37.57 -38.09 -6.20
N GLU A 510 -36.63 -38.30 -7.12
CA GLU A 510 -36.05 -37.20 -7.91
C GLU A 510 -37.07 -36.56 -8.87
N GLU A 511 -38.19 -37.25 -9.11
CA GLU A 511 -39.34 -36.75 -9.86
C GLU A 511 -40.47 -36.34 -8.91
N PRO A 512 -41.12 -35.19 -9.14
CA PRO A 512 -42.28 -34.73 -8.37
C PRO A 512 -43.37 -35.80 -8.27
N ILE A 513 -44.00 -35.89 -7.09
CA ILE A 513 -45.20 -36.71 -6.92
C ILE A 513 -46.32 -36.11 -7.81
N PRO A 514 -47.06 -36.91 -8.59
CA PRO A 514 -48.20 -36.42 -9.35
C PRO A 514 -49.24 -35.76 -8.42
N ALA A 515 -49.82 -34.65 -8.88
CA ALA A 515 -50.88 -33.96 -8.14
C ALA A 515 -52.08 -34.91 -7.91
N LYS A 516 -52.51 -35.00 -6.65
CA LYS A 516 -53.61 -35.84 -6.20
C LYS A 516 -54.96 -35.14 -6.30
N PHE A 517 -54.99 -33.83 -6.05
CA PHE A 517 -56.23 -33.05 -6.09
C PHE A 517 -56.51 -32.51 -7.49
N THR A 518 -57.80 -32.25 -7.76
CA THR A 518 -58.24 -31.76 -9.07
C THR A 518 -57.99 -30.27 -9.23
N THR A 519 -57.95 -29.54 -8.11
CA THR A 519 -57.74 -28.08 -8.09
C THR A 519 -56.69 -27.68 -7.06
N LEU A 520 -56.05 -26.53 -7.31
CA LEU A 520 -55.14 -25.91 -6.35
C LEU A 520 -55.85 -25.51 -5.05
N GLU A 521 -57.11 -25.09 -5.12
CA GLU A 521 -57.90 -24.73 -3.94
C GLU A 521 -58.12 -25.92 -3.01
N GLU A 522 -58.42 -27.11 -3.56
CA GLU A 522 -58.48 -28.35 -2.79
C GLU A 522 -57.14 -28.68 -2.11
N SER A 523 -56.03 -28.46 -2.81
CA SER A 523 -54.68 -28.68 -2.28
C SER A 523 -54.35 -27.73 -1.13
N ILE A 524 -54.70 -26.45 -1.27
CA ILE A 524 -54.51 -25.44 -0.22
C ILE A 524 -55.37 -25.78 1.00
N ASN A 525 -56.64 -26.14 0.79
CA ASN A 525 -57.53 -26.50 1.89
C ASN A 525 -57.05 -27.76 2.64
N ASP A 526 -56.51 -28.76 1.93
CA ASP A 526 -55.87 -29.91 2.58
C ASP A 526 -54.64 -29.49 3.39
N LEU A 527 -53.74 -28.68 2.83
CA LEU A 527 -52.56 -28.17 3.54
C LEU A 527 -52.94 -27.47 4.86
N LEU A 528 -53.91 -26.55 4.81
CA LEU A 528 -54.38 -25.82 6.00
C LEU A 528 -54.95 -26.77 7.05
N LYS A 529 -55.73 -27.77 6.62
CA LYS A 529 -56.23 -28.82 7.51
C LYS A 529 -55.09 -29.62 8.15
N GLN A 530 -54.04 -29.96 7.39
CA GLN A 530 -52.90 -30.70 7.97
C GLN A 530 -52.10 -29.88 8.99
N ILE A 531 -52.08 -28.55 8.86
CA ILE A 531 -51.49 -27.62 9.84
C ILE A 531 -52.32 -27.60 11.13
N GLU A 532 -53.65 -27.56 11.03
CA GLU A 532 -54.53 -27.70 12.19
C GLU A 532 -54.35 -29.07 12.88
N ASP A 533 -54.32 -30.15 12.09
CA ASP A 533 -54.13 -31.50 12.60
C ASP A 533 -52.75 -31.70 13.26
N PHE A 534 -51.71 -30.98 12.80
CA PHE A 534 -50.40 -30.98 13.44
C PHE A 534 -50.44 -30.40 14.86
N HIS A 535 -51.15 -29.30 15.07
CA HIS A 535 -51.35 -28.77 16.42
C HIS A 535 -52.15 -29.73 17.30
N GLU A 536 -53.20 -30.33 16.76
CA GLU A 536 -54.06 -31.24 17.53
C GLU A 536 -53.30 -32.52 17.95
N HIS A 537 -52.49 -33.05 17.04
CA HIS A 537 -51.67 -34.25 17.27
C HIS A 537 -50.70 -34.06 18.45
N PHE A 538 -49.96 -32.95 18.46
CA PHE A 538 -48.98 -32.65 19.51
C PHE A 538 -49.58 -32.19 20.85
N LYS A 539 -50.92 -32.11 20.98
CA LYS A 539 -51.54 -32.03 22.32
C LYS A 539 -51.37 -33.31 23.12
N THR A 540 -51.20 -34.46 22.45
CA THR A 540 -51.07 -35.77 23.10
C THR A 540 -49.80 -36.52 22.72
N ALA A 541 -49.29 -36.33 21.49
CA ALA A 541 -48.03 -36.91 21.05
C ALA A 541 -46.82 -36.17 21.66
N LYS A 542 -45.78 -36.92 22.03
CA LYS A 542 -44.52 -36.36 22.53
C LYS A 542 -43.52 -36.07 21.42
N HIS A 543 -43.42 -36.98 20.44
CA HIS A 543 -42.49 -36.88 19.33
C HIS A 543 -43.11 -37.53 18.08
N GLU A 544 -42.67 -37.09 16.91
CA GLU A 544 -42.87 -37.79 15.63
C GLU A 544 -41.55 -37.89 14.88
N ASN A 545 -41.37 -38.98 14.13
CA ASN A 545 -40.10 -39.25 13.48
C ASN A 545 -39.94 -38.46 12.17
N HIS A 546 -38.83 -37.74 12.03
CA HIS A 546 -38.45 -37.08 10.78
C HIS A 546 -37.40 -37.92 10.03
N PRO A 547 -37.59 -38.21 8.73
CA PRO A 547 -36.72 -39.14 7.97
C PRO A 547 -35.24 -38.72 7.88
N PHE A 548 -34.94 -37.43 8.09
CA PHE A 548 -33.58 -36.89 8.12
C PHE A 548 -33.05 -36.53 9.53
N PHE A 549 -33.92 -36.09 10.45
CA PHE A 549 -33.51 -35.53 11.75
C PHE A 549 -33.75 -36.49 12.91
N GLY A 550 -34.40 -37.65 12.68
CA GLY A 550 -34.84 -38.57 13.74
C GLY A 550 -36.08 -38.04 14.46
N GLU A 551 -36.31 -38.49 15.70
CA GLU A 551 -37.44 -38.06 16.50
C GLU A 551 -37.39 -36.55 16.77
N LEU A 552 -38.44 -35.82 16.40
CA LEU A 552 -38.60 -34.39 16.70
C LEU A 552 -39.83 -34.20 17.58
N ASP A 553 -39.73 -33.31 18.56
CA ASP A 553 -40.87 -32.79 19.31
C ASP A 553 -41.56 -31.66 18.52
N TYR A 554 -42.61 -31.09 19.13
CA TYR A 554 -43.37 -29.99 18.54
C TYR A 554 -42.49 -28.78 18.16
N GLU A 555 -41.56 -28.37 19.03
CA GLU A 555 -40.71 -27.19 18.81
C GLU A 555 -39.75 -27.41 17.64
N TYR A 556 -39.10 -28.58 17.59
CA TYR A 556 -38.18 -28.90 16.51
C TYR A 556 -38.90 -29.13 15.17
N TRP A 557 -40.11 -29.71 15.18
CA TRP A 557 -40.95 -29.78 13.97
C TRP A 557 -41.35 -28.38 13.49
N GLN A 558 -41.68 -27.46 14.39
CA GLN A 558 -41.99 -26.07 14.04
C GLN A 558 -40.78 -25.38 13.39
N LYS A 559 -39.59 -25.49 13.99
CA LYS A 559 -38.34 -24.92 13.42
C LYS A 559 -38.04 -25.49 12.04
N PHE A 560 -38.24 -26.80 11.84
CA PHE A 560 -38.09 -27.42 10.53
C PHE A 560 -39.10 -26.86 9.52
N HIS A 561 -40.40 -26.83 9.87
CA HIS A 561 -41.44 -26.35 8.97
C HIS A 561 -41.27 -24.88 8.59
N VAL A 562 -40.85 -24.01 9.50
CA VAL A 562 -40.49 -22.61 9.14
C VAL A 562 -39.43 -22.59 8.04
N LYS A 563 -38.35 -23.37 8.19
CA LYS A 563 -37.28 -23.44 7.19
C LYS A 563 -37.72 -24.10 5.89
N HIS A 564 -38.54 -25.15 5.96
CA HIS A 564 -39.06 -25.91 4.82
C HIS A 564 -40.07 -25.10 3.99
N PHE A 565 -41.00 -24.41 4.64
CA PHE A 565 -41.93 -23.50 3.96
C PHE A 565 -41.18 -22.32 3.34
N THR A 566 -40.24 -21.71 4.06
CA THR A 566 -39.41 -20.61 3.53
C THR A 566 -38.65 -21.03 2.27
N TYR A 567 -38.09 -22.25 2.25
CA TYR A 567 -37.42 -22.81 1.07
C TYR A 567 -38.36 -22.91 -0.13
N HIS A 568 -39.58 -23.44 0.06
CA HIS A 568 -40.55 -23.58 -1.03
C HIS A 568 -41.23 -22.26 -1.43
N PHE A 569 -41.30 -21.28 -0.55
CA PHE A 569 -41.80 -19.95 -0.91
C PHE A 569 -40.77 -19.20 -1.76
N LYS A 570 -39.47 -19.29 -1.43
CA LYS A 570 -38.39 -18.82 -2.31
C LYS A 570 -38.35 -19.56 -3.64
N GLN A 571 -38.70 -20.86 -3.65
CA GLN A 571 -38.77 -21.65 -4.88
C GLN A 571 -39.72 -21.07 -5.93
N PHE A 572 -40.75 -20.32 -5.49
CA PHE A 572 -41.78 -19.74 -6.37
C PHE A 572 -41.88 -18.21 -6.24
N GLU A 573 -40.84 -17.55 -5.71
CA GLU A 573 -40.79 -16.08 -5.52
C GLU A 573 -42.00 -15.53 -4.73
N LEU A 574 -42.44 -16.26 -3.71
CA LEU A 574 -43.55 -15.85 -2.85
C LEU A 574 -43.14 -14.95 -1.68
N ILE A 575 -41.83 -14.80 -1.43
CA ILE A 575 -41.22 -13.98 -0.35
C ILE A 575 -39.91 -13.34 -0.80
#